data_AF-A0A7U4SUW2-F1
#
_entry.id   AF-A0A7U4SUW2-F1
#
_cell.length_a   1.000
_cell.length_b   1.000
_cell.length_c   1.000
_cell.angle_alpha   90.00
_cell.angle_beta   90.00
_cell.angle_gamma   90.00
#
_symmetry.space_group_name_H-M   'P 1'
#
loop_
_entity.id
_entity.type
_entity.pdbx_description
1 polymer ?
#
loop_
_entity_poly.entity_id
_entity_poly.type
_entity_poly.pdbx_seq_one_letter_code
_entity_poly.pdbx_strand_id
1 'polypeptide(L)'
;MALQSLDIKRVSATTTPAPTAREPATGSVAKLIDVSKCIGCKACQTACMEWNDLRDEVGTNVGVYDNPADLTEHSWTVMRFAEYENPAGDLEWLIRKDGCMHCEDPGCLKACPSPGAIVQYNNGIVDFHEENCIGCGYCVTGCPFNIPRISKQDNRAYKCTLCSDRVAVGQEPACVKTCPTGAIVFGTKEDMKRHAAERVADLKGRGFENAGLYDPQGVGGTHVMYVLHHADKPSLYHGLPDNPSISPMVKLWKGIAKPLAVAGIALSALVGFFHYTRVGPNEVTDDEEAAARDEARRIKEDAK
;
A
#
# COMPACT_ATOMS: atom_id res chain seq x y z
N MET A 1 -13.96 8.78 -13.12
CA MET A 1 -14.42 7.83 -14.19
C MET A 1 -13.39 6.71 -14.37
N ALA A 2 -13.48 5.67 -13.54
CA ALA A 2 -12.41 4.67 -13.36
C ALA A 2 -12.07 3.75 -14.56
N LEU A 3 -12.91 3.67 -15.61
CA LEU A 3 -12.81 2.62 -16.64
C LEU A 3 -12.54 3.15 -18.07
N GLN A 4 -12.30 4.46 -18.24
CA GLN A 4 -12.12 5.07 -19.57
C GLN A 4 -10.88 4.54 -20.32
N SER A 5 -9.84 4.17 -19.58
CA SER A 5 -8.58 3.70 -20.15
C SER A 5 -8.68 2.27 -20.71
N LEU A 6 -9.65 1.47 -20.24
CA LEU A 6 -9.90 0.08 -20.65
C LEU A 6 -8.68 -0.87 -20.48
N ASP A 7 -7.82 -0.56 -19.52
CA ASP A 7 -6.57 -1.28 -19.21
C ASP A 7 -6.44 -1.60 -17.71
N ILE A 8 -7.56 -1.75 -17.01
CA ILE A 8 -7.59 -2.04 -15.57
C ILE A 8 -7.45 -3.55 -15.34
N LYS A 9 -6.36 -3.97 -14.71
CA LYS A 9 -6.06 -5.35 -14.34
C LYS A 9 -6.85 -5.82 -13.12
N ARG A 10 -6.90 -5.00 -12.06
CA ARG A 10 -7.58 -5.34 -10.79
C ARG A 10 -8.25 -4.12 -10.17
N VAL A 11 -9.32 -4.38 -9.42
CA VAL A 11 -10.13 -3.36 -8.75
C VAL A 11 -10.43 -3.80 -7.32
N SER A 12 -10.31 -2.89 -6.34
CA SER A 12 -10.66 -3.18 -4.95
C SER A 12 -12.12 -3.59 -4.79
N ALA A 13 -12.38 -4.44 -3.78
CA ALA A 13 -13.71 -4.90 -3.37
C ALA A 13 -14.65 -5.35 -4.51
N THR A 14 -14.09 -5.91 -5.59
CA THR A 14 -14.84 -6.31 -6.78
C THR A 14 -14.57 -7.78 -7.08
N THR A 15 -15.60 -8.56 -7.35
CA THR A 15 -15.51 -9.97 -7.78
C THR A 15 -15.69 -10.15 -9.28
N THR A 16 -16.24 -9.15 -9.97
CA THR A 16 -16.41 -9.15 -11.41
C THR A 16 -15.11 -8.71 -12.11
N PRO A 17 -14.77 -9.29 -13.26
CA PRO A 17 -13.63 -8.83 -14.05
C PRO A 17 -13.86 -7.41 -14.55
N ALA A 18 -12.80 -6.59 -14.54
CA ALA A 18 -12.83 -5.26 -15.13
C ALA A 18 -12.77 -5.33 -16.67
N PRO A 19 -13.37 -4.37 -17.39
CA PRO A 19 -13.24 -4.29 -18.84
C PRO A 19 -11.76 -4.09 -19.22
N THR A 20 -11.24 -5.03 -19.99
CA THR A 20 -9.87 -5.05 -20.50
C THR A 20 -9.92 -5.16 -22.02
N ALA A 21 -9.61 -4.07 -22.70
CA ALA A 21 -9.50 -4.03 -24.16
C ALA A 21 -8.13 -3.52 -24.62
N ARG A 22 -7.36 -2.89 -23.73
CA ARG A 22 -6.05 -2.32 -24.02
C ARG A 22 -4.98 -2.97 -23.16
N GLU A 23 -3.93 -3.44 -23.81
CA GLU A 23 -2.73 -3.95 -23.18
C GLU A 23 -1.53 -3.11 -23.61
N PRO A 24 -0.58 -2.80 -22.70
CA PRO A 24 0.62 -2.07 -23.07
C PRO A 24 1.47 -2.90 -24.03
N ALA A 25 1.73 -2.36 -25.23
CA ALA A 25 2.55 -3.05 -26.24
C ALA A 25 3.98 -3.36 -25.75
N THR A 26 4.52 -2.54 -24.86
CA THR A 26 5.87 -2.67 -24.28
C THR A 26 5.90 -3.43 -22.96
N GLY A 27 4.77 -4.00 -22.53
CA GLY A 27 4.62 -4.63 -21.22
C GLY A 27 4.56 -3.64 -20.06
N SER A 28 4.85 -4.13 -18.87
CA SER A 28 4.77 -3.33 -17.64
C SER A 28 5.94 -2.36 -17.46
N VAL A 29 5.70 -1.24 -16.80
CA VAL A 29 6.73 -0.21 -16.53
C VAL A 29 7.32 -0.39 -15.14
N ALA A 30 8.53 0.10 -14.91
CA ALA A 30 9.08 0.19 -13.57
C ALA A 30 9.99 1.40 -13.40
N LYS A 31 10.10 1.86 -12.16
CA LYS A 31 11.11 2.80 -11.69
C LYS A 31 12.19 2.04 -10.93
N LEU A 32 13.44 2.19 -11.34
CA LEU A 32 14.58 1.63 -10.61
C LEU A 32 15.29 2.76 -9.87
N ILE A 33 15.55 2.54 -8.58
CA ILE A 33 16.26 3.48 -7.72
C ILE A 33 17.58 2.84 -7.29
N ASP A 34 18.68 3.29 -7.88
CA ASP A 34 20.02 2.91 -7.50
C ASP A 34 20.50 3.78 -6.33
N VAL A 35 20.42 3.25 -5.10
CA VAL A 35 20.82 4.00 -3.89
C VAL A 35 22.31 4.30 -3.87
N SER A 36 23.13 3.54 -4.61
CA SER A 36 24.57 3.75 -4.72
C SER A 36 24.98 4.98 -5.54
N LYS A 37 24.03 5.57 -6.27
CA LYS A 37 24.20 6.85 -6.98
C LYS A 37 23.43 7.99 -6.31
N CYS A 38 22.69 7.71 -5.24
CA CYS A 38 21.87 8.70 -4.57
C CYS A 38 22.75 9.62 -3.72
N ILE A 39 22.57 10.93 -3.91
CA ILE A 39 23.31 11.96 -3.17
C ILE A 39 22.45 12.69 -2.13
N GLY A 40 21.25 12.18 -1.84
CA GLY A 40 20.36 12.78 -0.82
C GLY A 40 19.87 14.21 -1.10
N CYS A 41 19.97 14.71 -2.33
CA CYS A 41 19.64 16.11 -2.67
C CYS A 41 18.17 16.52 -2.48
N LYS A 42 17.25 15.57 -2.26
CA LYS A 42 15.80 15.78 -2.14
C LYS A 42 15.10 16.40 -3.36
N ALA A 43 15.78 16.59 -4.50
CA ALA A 43 15.15 17.09 -5.73
C ALA A 43 13.91 16.28 -6.15
N CYS A 44 13.94 14.96 -5.91
CA CYS A 44 12.80 14.08 -6.17
C CYS A 44 11.57 14.35 -5.29
N GLN A 45 11.74 14.89 -4.07
CA GLN A 45 10.63 15.34 -3.23
C GLN A 45 10.02 16.62 -3.82
N THR A 46 10.87 17.61 -4.11
CA THR A 46 10.44 18.91 -4.65
C THR A 46 9.72 18.75 -5.99
N ALA A 47 10.26 17.98 -6.93
CA ALA A 47 9.60 17.75 -8.22
C ALA A 47 8.30 16.93 -8.10
N CYS A 48 8.21 16.04 -7.11
CA CYS A 48 6.96 15.32 -6.85
C CYS A 48 5.88 16.27 -6.34
N MET A 49 6.21 17.13 -5.39
CA MET A 49 5.29 18.12 -4.85
C MET A 49 4.92 19.20 -5.88
N GLU A 50 5.88 19.61 -6.71
CA GLU A 50 5.64 20.60 -7.76
C GLU A 50 4.69 20.05 -8.83
N TRP A 51 4.96 18.87 -9.37
CA TRP A 51 4.13 18.28 -10.42
C TRP A 51 2.70 17.95 -9.97
N ASN A 52 2.55 17.46 -8.73
CA ASN A 52 1.25 17.03 -8.20
C ASN A 52 0.52 18.17 -7.44
N ASP A 53 1.00 19.41 -7.53
CA ASP A 53 0.43 20.57 -6.85
C ASP A 53 0.27 20.40 -5.32
N LEU A 54 1.20 19.71 -4.68
CA LEU A 54 1.19 19.43 -3.24
C LEU A 54 2.11 20.38 -2.48
N ARG A 55 1.73 20.76 -1.25
CA ARG A 55 2.61 21.49 -0.33
C ARG A 55 2.37 20.99 1.08
N ASP A 56 3.40 20.40 1.68
CA ASP A 56 3.38 20.04 3.09
C ASP A 56 3.72 21.24 3.97
N GLU A 57 3.46 21.12 5.27
CA GLU A 57 3.82 22.15 6.24
C GLU A 57 5.35 22.28 6.36
N VAL A 58 5.79 23.49 6.73
CA VAL A 58 7.20 23.72 7.05
C VAL A 58 7.51 23.01 8.37
N GLY A 59 8.22 21.89 8.27
CA GLY A 59 8.61 21.08 9.43
C GLY A 59 9.71 21.70 10.28
N THR A 60 10.11 20.97 11.32
CA THR A 60 11.23 21.32 12.20
C THR A 60 12.41 20.37 12.01
N ASN A 61 13.61 20.81 12.36
CA ASN A 61 14.78 19.94 12.41
C ASN A 61 14.87 19.30 13.81
N VAL A 62 14.98 17.97 13.86
CA VAL A 62 15.05 17.19 15.12
C VAL A 62 16.40 16.48 15.30
N GLY A 63 17.46 16.99 14.65
CA GLY A 63 18.82 16.45 14.71
C GLY A 63 19.18 15.50 13.56
N VAL A 64 18.30 15.33 12.58
CA VAL A 64 18.55 14.51 11.37
C VAL A 64 18.21 15.28 10.10
N TYR A 65 18.71 14.79 8.97
CA TYR A 65 18.47 15.40 7.66
C TYR A 65 17.08 15.10 7.11
N ASP A 66 16.42 14.04 7.57
CA ASP A 66 15.07 13.62 7.17
C ASP A 66 14.07 14.74 7.41
N ASN A 67 13.50 15.27 6.31
CA ASN A 67 12.47 16.30 6.36
C ASN A 67 11.73 16.37 5.00
N PRO A 68 10.41 16.18 4.95
CA PRO A 68 9.52 15.77 6.07
C PRO A 68 9.95 14.45 6.70
N ALA A 69 9.65 14.26 7.99
CA ALA A 69 10.10 13.10 8.77
C ALA A 69 9.44 11.79 8.33
N ASP A 70 8.24 11.87 7.75
CA ASP A 70 7.53 10.74 7.17
C ASP A 70 6.73 11.17 5.93
N LEU A 71 6.21 10.20 5.20
CA LEU A 71 5.19 10.43 4.19
C LEU A 71 3.95 11.07 4.83
N THR A 72 3.28 11.95 4.08
CA THR A 72 2.00 12.57 4.46
C THR A 72 1.04 12.54 3.26
N GLU A 73 -0.17 13.06 3.43
CA GLU A 73 -1.09 13.30 2.32
C GLU A 73 -0.56 14.31 1.29
N HIS A 74 0.44 15.14 1.66
CA HIS A 74 1.08 16.14 0.80
C HIS A 74 2.52 15.77 0.39
N SER A 75 3.13 14.79 1.08
CA SER A 75 4.50 14.32 0.84
C SER A 75 4.50 12.86 0.39
N TRP A 76 4.24 12.63 -0.89
CA TRP A 76 4.09 11.28 -1.47
C TRP A 76 5.40 10.51 -1.66
N THR A 77 6.53 11.18 -1.44
CA THR A 77 7.85 10.58 -1.39
C THR A 77 8.76 11.40 -0.48
N VAL A 78 9.61 10.72 0.28
CA VAL A 78 10.60 11.36 1.17
C VAL A 78 11.95 10.65 1.04
N MET A 79 13.04 11.38 1.26
CA MET A 79 14.38 10.82 1.40
C MET A 79 14.59 10.40 2.84
N ARG A 80 15.02 9.16 3.03
CA ARG A 80 15.36 8.58 4.31
C ARG A 80 16.86 8.38 4.43
N PHE A 81 17.44 8.83 5.53
CA PHE A 81 18.88 8.77 5.78
C PHE A 81 19.16 7.78 6.92
N ALA A 82 20.23 7.00 6.79
CA ALA A 82 20.70 6.08 7.82
C ALA A 82 22.22 6.09 7.86
N GLU A 83 22.78 6.35 9.04
CA GLU A 83 24.21 6.21 9.31
C GLU A 83 24.47 4.77 9.77
N TYR A 84 25.45 4.12 9.16
CA TYR A 84 25.80 2.73 9.44
C TYR A 84 27.30 2.57 9.52
N GLU A 85 27.82 2.11 10.66
CA GLU A 85 29.21 1.66 10.77
C GLU A 85 29.29 0.21 10.30
N ASN A 86 30.02 -0.02 9.20
CA ASN A 86 30.18 -1.35 8.66
C ASN A 86 31.16 -2.18 9.52
N PRO A 87 31.23 -3.51 9.34
CA PRO A 87 32.12 -4.37 10.15
C PRO A 87 33.61 -4.07 10.00
N ALA A 88 34.02 -3.33 8.97
CA ALA A 88 35.39 -2.86 8.78
C ALA A 88 35.70 -1.57 9.57
N GLY A 89 34.68 -0.94 10.17
CA GLY A 89 34.81 0.29 10.94
C GLY A 89 34.67 1.56 10.10
N ASP A 90 34.26 1.46 8.84
CA ASP A 90 33.99 2.62 8.00
C ASP A 90 32.53 3.10 8.20
N LEU A 91 32.35 4.42 8.22
CA LEU A 91 31.04 5.04 8.24
C LEU A 91 30.44 5.09 6.83
N GLU A 92 29.26 4.50 6.68
CA GLU A 92 28.45 4.56 5.47
C GLU A 92 27.20 5.41 5.72
N TRP A 93 26.89 6.30 4.78
CA TRP A 93 25.65 7.05 4.78
C TRP A 93 24.69 6.46 3.75
N LEU A 94 23.75 5.65 4.22
CA LEU A 94 22.80 4.92 3.39
C LEU A 94 21.54 5.77 3.18
N ILE A 95 21.39 6.25 1.95
CA ILE A 95 20.32 7.20 1.59
C ILE A 95 19.33 6.53 0.65
N ARG A 96 18.05 6.48 1.03
CA ARG A 96 17.00 5.81 0.26
C ARG A 96 15.82 6.74 0.02
N LYS A 97 15.37 6.84 -1.23
CA LYS A 97 14.09 7.44 -1.58
C LYS A 97 12.96 6.49 -1.21
N ASP A 98 12.03 6.91 -0.38
CA ASP A 98 10.88 6.13 0.07
C ASP A 98 9.56 6.61 -0.54
N GLY A 99 8.60 5.69 -0.69
CA GLY A 99 7.30 5.93 -1.31
C GLY A 99 6.66 4.63 -1.81
N CYS A 100 5.56 4.74 -2.55
CA CYS A 100 4.83 3.56 -3.03
C CYS A 100 5.71 2.64 -3.89
N MET A 101 5.67 1.34 -3.56
CA MET A 101 6.39 0.30 -4.30
C MET A 101 5.65 -0.18 -5.54
N HIS A 102 4.38 0.19 -5.72
CA HIS A 102 3.50 -0.27 -6.80
C HIS A 102 3.61 -1.80 -6.96
N CYS A 103 3.22 -2.53 -5.92
CA CYS A 103 3.39 -3.97 -5.86
C CYS A 103 2.58 -4.68 -6.94
N GLU A 104 3.10 -5.81 -7.44
CA GLU A 104 2.36 -6.67 -8.36
C GLU A 104 1.15 -7.31 -7.66
N ASP A 105 1.23 -7.73 -6.40
CA ASP A 105 0.11 -8.10 -5.52
C ASP A 105 -0.08 -7.02 -4.42
N PRO A 106 -0.82 -5.93 -4.70
CA PRO A 106 -0.95 -4.81 -3.78
C PRO A 106 -1.84 -5.14 -2.58
N GLY A 107 -1.23 -5.20 -1.40
CA GLY A 107 -1.95 -5.42 -0.14
C GLY A 107 -2.96 -4.32 0.20
N CYS A 108 -2.70 -3.07 -0.21
CA CYS A 108 -3.66 -1.98 -0.07
C CYS A 108 -4.96 -2.23 -0.85
N LEU A 109 -4.86 -2.69 -2.10
CA LEU A 109 -6.02 -3.07 -2.94
C LEU A 109 -6.79 -4.22 -2.32
N LYS A 110 -6.08 -5.27 -1.87
CA LYS A 110 -6.68 -6.46 -1.25
C LYS A 110 -7.44 -6.14 0.05
N ALA A 111 -6.92 -5.20 0.84
CA ALA A 111 -7.51 -4.77 2.10
C ALA A 111 -8.67 -3.78 1.94
N CYS A 112 -8.69 -2.99 0.86
CA CYS A 112 -9.69 -1.97 0.64
C CYS A 112 -11.11 -2.56 0.51
N PRO A 113 -12.09 -2.06 1.30
CA PRO A 113 -13.46 -2.54 1.26
C PRO A 113 -14.36 -1.76 0.28
N SER A 114 -13.88 -0.64 -0.27
CA SER A 114 -14.67 0.19 -1.17
C SER A 114 -14.45 -0.21 -2.64
N PRO A 115 -15.51 -0.54 -3.40
CA PRO A 115 -15.39 -0.87 -4.82
C PRO A 115 -14.78 0.27 -5.62
N GLY A 116 -13.77 -0.02 -6.43
CA GLY A 116 -13.22 0.98 -7.35
C GLY A 116 -12.31 2.05 -6.73
N ALA A 117 -12.08 2.05 -5.41
CA ALA A 117 -11.24 3.05 -4.74
C ALA A 117 -9.74 2.85 -4.96
N ILE A 118 -9.31 1.61 -5.24
CA ILE A 118 -7.93 1.30 -5.58
C ILE A 118 -7.95 0.42 -6.84
N VAL A 119 -7.17 0.81 -7.84
CA VAL A 119 -7.05 0.09 -9.10
C VAL A 119 -5.60 -0.28 -9.38
N GLN A 120 -5.42 -1.34 -10.16
CA GLN A 120 -4.13 -1.69 -10.75
C GLN A 120 -4.30 -1.69 -12.27
N TYR A 121 -3.49 -0.91 -12.97
CA TYR A 121 -3.40 -0.85 -14.42
C TYR A 121 -2.58 -2.02 -14.98
N ASN A 122 -2.80 -2.36 -16.24
CA ASN A 122 -2.07 -3.43 -16.94
C ASN A 122 -0.56 -3.16 -17.06
N ASN A 123 -0.15 -1.89 -17.02
CA ASN A 123 1.26 -1.50 -17.00
C ASN A 123 1.93 -1.65 -15.60
N GLY A 124 1.18 -2.06 -14.57
CA GLY A 124 1.68 -2.30 -13.22
C GLY A 124 1.48 -1.14 -12.23
N ILE A 125 1.01 0.03 -12.70
CA ILE A 125 0.68 1.14 -11.81
C ILE A 125 -0.48 0.75 -10.90
N VAL A 126 -0.35 1.12 -9.63
CA VAL A 126 -1.39 0.95 -8.60
C VAL A 126 -1.79 2.34 -8.17
N ASP A 127 -3.05 2.70 -8.37
CA ASP A 127 -3.52 4.07 -8.17
C ASP A 127 -4.79 4.12 -7.35
N PHE A 128 -5.04 5.28 -6.74
CA PHE A 128 -6.23 5.53 -5.93
C PHE A 128 -7.23 6.37 -6.74
N HIS A 129 -8.51 6.02 -6.63
CA HIS A 129 -9.60 6.82 -7.16
C HIS A 129 -10.38 7.39 -5.99
N GLU A 130 -10.08 8.64 -5.68
CA GLU A 130 -10.52 9.39 -4.51
C GLU A 130 -12.05 9.47 -4.43
N GLU A 131 -12.74 9.50 -5.58
CA GLU A 131 -14.20 9.50 -5.70
C GLU A 131 -14.88 8.32 -4.99
N ASN A 132 -14.21 7.17 -4.88
CA ASN A 132 -14.73 5.97 -4.21
C ASN A 132 -14.12 5.77 -2.81
N CYS A 133 -13.18 6.60 -2.39
CA CYS A 133 -12.49 6.43 -1.11
C CYS A 133 -13.38 6.85 0.07
N ILE A 134 -13.48 5.98 1.08
CA ILE A 134 -14.32 6.18 2.28
C ILE A 134 -13.50 6.46 3.56
N GLY A 135 -12.19 6.69 3.45
CA GLY A 135 -11.35 7.07 4.59
C GLY A 135 -11.09 6.01 5.66
N CYS A 136 -11.50 4.74 5.45
CA CYS A 136 -11.44 3.70 6.49
C CYS A 136 -10.03 3.29 6.97
N GLY A 137 -8.95 3.68 6.27
CA GLY A 137 -7.58 3.35 6.67
C GLY A 137 -7.11 1.90 6.43
N TYR A 138 -7.97 0.99 5.94
CA TYR A 138 -7.57 -0.41 5.71
C TYR A 138 -6.41 -0.57 4.71
N CYS A 139 -6.26 0.37 3.78
CA CYS A 139 -5.13 0.39 2.85
C CYS A 139 -3.79 0.60 3.56
N VAL A 140 -3.76 1.32 4.69
CA VAL A 140 -2.58 1.55 5.52
C VAL A 140 -2.15 0.22 6.15
N THR A 141 -3.06 -0.43 6.88
CA THR A 141 -2.82 -1.74 7.52
C THR A 141 -2.51 -2.84 6.51
N GLY A 142 -3.11 -2.78 5.33
CA GLY A 142 -2.87 -3.76 4.26
C GLY A 142 -1.53 -3.59 3.55
N CYS A 143 -0.89 -2.43 3.64
CA CYS A 143 0.36 -2.14 2.94
C CYS A 143 1.58 -2.68 3.70
N PRO A 144 2.35 -3.63 3.16
CA PRO A 144 3.55 -4.16 3.83
C PRO A 144 4.67 -3.13 4.02
N PHE A 145 4.57 -1.99 3.34
CA PHE A 145 5.55 -0.91 3.34
C PHE A 145 5.05 0.35 4.07
N ASN A 146 3.86 0.30 4.69
CA ASN A 146 3.26 1.43 5.41
C ASN A 146 3.24 2.75 4.58
N ILE A 147 2.73 2.69 3.35
CA ILE A 147 2.79 3.85 2.41
C ILE A 147 1.57 4.76 2.44
N PRO A 148 0.32 4.27 2.37
CA PRO A 148 -0.83 5.17 2.26
C PRO A 148 -0.91 6.11 3.47
N ARG A 149 -1.29 7.37 3.24
CA ARG A 149 -1.54 8.37 4.28
C ARG A 149 -2.95 8.91 4.12
N ILE A 150 -3.67 9.06 5.23
CA ILE A 150 -5.07 9.53 5.22
C ILE A 150 -5.05 11.03 5.48
N SER A 151 -5.55 11.79 4.52
CA SER A 151 -5.76 13.23 4.63
C SER A 151 -6.80 13.54 5.68
N LYS A 152 -6.47 14.47 6.58
CA LYS A 152 -7.42 15.00 7.58
C LYS A 152 -8.40 16.01 6.98
N GLN A 153 -8.11 16.52 5.78
CA GLN A 153 -8.89 17.58 5.14
C GLN A 153 -10.15 17.02 4.47
N ASP A 154 -10.03 15.86 3.84
CA ASP A 154 -11.09 15.28 3.01
C ASP A 154 -11.35 13.79 3.29
N ASN A 155 -10.65 13.21 4.28
CA ASN A 155 -10.77 11.82 4.70
C ASN A 155 -10.47 10.82 3.58
N ARG A 156 -9.54 11.15 2.67
CA ARG A 156 -9.10 10.23 1.60
C ARG A 156 -7.66 9.81 1.78
N ALA A 157 -7.34 8.64 1.23
CA ALA A 157 -5.98 8.14 1.22
C ALA A 157 -5.22 8.71 0.01
N TYR A 158 -3.97 9.10 0.21
CA TYR A 158 -3.05 9.57 -0.83
C TYR A 158 -1.71 8.84 -0.74
N LYS A 159 -0.99 8.79 -1.86
CA LYS A 159 0.35 8.20 -2.01
C LYS A 159 0.92 8.52 -3.40
N CYS A 160 2.16 8.11 -3.66
CA CYS A 160 2.72 8.12 -5.00
C CYS A 160 1.83 7.35 -6.01
N THR A 161 1.59 7.99 -7.16
CA THR A 161 0.77 7.49 -8.29
C THR A 161 1.64 6.91 -9.43
N LEU A 162 2.96 6.86 -9.23
CA LEU A 162 3.96 6.68 -10.29
C LEU A 162 3.85 7.73 -11.43
N CYS A 163 3.24 8.89 -11.16
CA CYS A 163 2.87 9.86 -12.19
C CYS A 163 2.08 9.20 -13.32
N SER A 164 1.02 8.48 -12.97
CA SER A 164 0.12 7.79 -13.89
C SER A 164 -0.37 8.69 -15.03
N ASP A 165 -0.66 9.93 -14.71
CA ASP A 165 -1.00 11.03 -15.62
C ASP A 165 0.09 11.32 -16.67
N ARG A 166 1.37 11.40 -16.26
CA ARG A 166 2.52 11.59 -17.17
C ARG A 166 2.77 10.36 -18.02
N VAL A 167 2.78 9.19 -17.37
CA VAL A 167 3.09 7.91 -18.01
C VAL A 167 2.04 7.55 -19.06
N ALA A 168 0.76 7.86 -18.81
CA ALA A 168 -0.33 7.63 -19.76
C ALA A 168 -0.15 8.38 -21.10
N VAL A 169 0.61 9.48 -21.09
CA VAL A 169 0.91 10.29 -22.30
C VAL A 169 2.37 10.17 -22.75
N GLY A 170 3.08 9.12 -22.29
CA GLY A 170 4.43 8.79 -22.75
C GLY A 170 5.56 9.62 -22.12
N GLN A 171 5.31 10.32 -21.02
CA GLN A 171 6.35 11.03 -20.26
C GLN A 171 6.80 10.23 -19.05
N GLU A 172 8.10 10.27 -18.72
CA GLU A 172 8.60 9.66 -17.49
C GLU A 172 8.17 10.45 -16.23
N PRO A 173 8.11 9.80 -15.05
CA PRO A 173 7.73 10.45 -13.80
C PRO A 173 8.59 11.68 -13.44
N ALA A 174 8.01 12.69 -12.81
CA ALA A 174 8.72 13.93 -12.46
C ALA A 174 9.98 13.69 -11.60
N CYS A 175 9.87 12.79 -10.61
CA CYS A 175 11.00 12.41 -9.74
C CYS A 175 12.12 11.65 -10.48
N VAL A 176 11.82 11.02 -11.62
CA VAL A 176 12.83 10.37 -12.48
C VAL A 176 13.54 11.45 -13.28
N LYS A 177 12.77 12.30 -13.99
CA LYS A 177 13.29 13.35 -14.86
C LYS A 177 14.21 14.35 -14.14
N THR A 178 13.93 14.64 -12.87
CA THR A 178 14.71 15.62 -12.08
C THR A 178 16.00 15.05 -11.49
N CYS A 179 16.19 13.73 -11.46
CA CYS A 179 17.27 13.11 -10.69
C CYS A 179 18.65 13.49 -11.25
N PRO A 180 19.47 14.27 -10.53
CA PRO A 180 20.68 14.87 -11.12
C PRO A 180 21.78 13.84 -11.40
N THR A 181 21.82 12.73 -10.66
CA THR A 181 22.86 11.71 -10.78
C THR A 181 22.42 10.49 -11.60
N GLY A 182 21.18 10.49 -12.13
CA GLY A 182 20.61 9.30 -12.75
C GLY A 182 20.46 8.12 -11.78
N ALA A 183 20.37 8.37 -10.47
CA ALA A 183 20.06 7.35 -9.47
C ALA A 183 18.64 6.79 -9.63
N ILE A 184 17.75 7.55 -10.25
CA ILE A 184 16.38 7.13 -10.52
C ILE A 184 16.22 7.04 -12.03
N VAL A 185 15.90 5.84 -12.52
CA VAL A 185 15.64 5.59 -13.95
C VAL A 185 14.28 4.92 -14.12
N PHE A 186 13.71 5.02 -15.32
CA PHE A 186 12.37 4.53 -15.64
C PHE A 186 12.35 3.91 -17.03
N GLY A 187 11.55 2.87 -17.22
CA GLY A 187 11.36 2.20 -18.49
C GLY A 187 10.48 0.97 -18.34
N THR A 188 10.61 0.00 -19.25
CA THR A 188 9.95 -1.29 -19.08
C THR A 188 10.56 -2.03 -17.88
N LYS A 189 9.76 -2.83 -17.18
CA LYS A 189 10.23 -3.57 -16.00
C LYS A 189 11.38 -4.50 -16.33
N GLU A 190 11.34 -5.14 -17.50
CA GLU A 190 12.41 -6.02 -17.99
C GLU A 190 13.72 -5.27 -18.25
N ASP A 191 13.65 -4.09 -18.90
CA ASP A 191 14.84 -3.27 -19.13
C ASP A 191 15.42 -2.74 -17.82
N MET A 192 14.56 -2.39 -16.85
CA MET A 192 15.00 -1.98 -15.51
C MET A 192 15.67 -3.12 -14.74
N LYS A 193 15.19 -4.37 -14.88
CA LYS A 193 15.86 -5.54 -14.30
C LYS A 193 17.23 -5.79 -14.93
N ARG A 194 17.33 -5.64 -16.26
CA ARG A 194 18.62 -5.75 -16.96
C ARG A 194 19.60 -4.65 -16.53
N HIS A 195 19.15 -3.40 -16.47
CA HIS A 195 19.96 -2.28 -15.96
C HIS A 195 20.42 -2.50 -14.51
N ALA A 196 19.54 -3.03 -13.66
CA ALA A 196 19.88 -3.38 -12.29
C ALA A 196 20.94 -4.49 -12.23
N ALA A 197 20.83 -5.52 -13.06
CA ALA A 197 21.81 -6.62 -13.10
C ALA A 197 23.22 -6.13 -13.49
N GLU A 198 23.32 -5.25 -14.48
CA GLU A 198 24.58 -4.60 -14.87
C GLU A 198 25.17 -3.79 -13.71
N ARG A 199 24.33 -2.99 -13.03
CA ARG A 199 24.78 -2.19 -11.88
C ARG A 199 25.22 -3.05 -10.70
N VAL A 200 24.50 -4.13 -10.40
CA VAL A 200 24.85 -5.07 -9.33
C VAL A 200 26.20 -5.74 -9.64
N ALA A 201 26.46 -6.14 -10.88
CA ALA A 201 27.75 -6.70 -11.27
C ALA A 201 28.90 -5.70 -11.07
N ASP A 202 28.70 -4.43 -11.45
CA ASP A 202 29.69 -3.37 -11.21
C ASP A 202 29.92 -3.11 -9.71
N LEU A 203 28.86 -3.09 -8.88
CA LEU A 203 29.00 -2.95 -7.43
C LEU A 203 29.77 -4.11 -6.79
N LYS A 204 29.50 -5.34 -7.22
CA LYS A 204 30.26 -6.53 -6.78
C LYS A 204 31.74 -6.42 -7.17
N GLY A 205 32.03 -5.92 -8.37
CA GLY A 205 33.40 -5.65 -8.82
C GLY A 205 34.14 -4.59 -7.98
N ARG A 206 33.41 -3.76 -7.23
CA ARG A 206 33.94 -2.73 -6.32
C ARG A 206 34.03 -3.18 -4.86
N GLY A 207 33.75 -4.45 -4.56
CA GLY A 207 33.83 -5.03 -3.21
C GLY A 207 32.50 -5.13 -2.45
N PHE A 208 31.36 -4.72 -3.03
CA PHE A 208 30.04 -4.93 -2.42
C PHE A 208 29.50 -6.32 -2.77
N GLU A 209 30.01 -7.36 -2.11
CA GLU A 209 29.67 -8.77 -2.41
C GLU A 209 28.16 -9.06 -2.32
N ASN A 210 27.49 -8.41 -1.38
CA ASN A 210 26.05 -8.54 -1.13
C ASN A 210 25.20 -7.55 -1.91
N ALA A 211 25.76 -6.86 -2.92
CA ALA A 211 24.97 -5.98 -3.77
C ALA A 211 23.90 -6.78 -4.53
N GLY A 212 22.73 -6.19 -4.69
CA GLY A 212 21.58 -6.88 -5.27
C GLY A 212 20.41 -6.00 -5.63
N LEU A 213 19.47 -6.59 -6.38
CA LEU A 213 18.19 -5.99 -6.74
C LEU A 213 17.14 -6.33 -5.68
N TYR A 214 16.54 -5.31 -5.10
CA TYR A 214 15.37 -5.44 -4.24
C TYR A 214 14.09 -5.40 -5.10
N ASP A 215 13.55 -6.58 -5.38
CA ASP A 215 12.26 -6.83 -6.07
C ASP A 215 11.51 -7.96 -5.32
N PRO A 216 10.85 -7.66 -4.19
CA PRO A 216 10.44 -8.66 -3.21
C PRO A 216 9.30 -9.56 -3.73
N GLN A 217 9.55 -10.86 -3.74
CA GLN A 217 8.61 -11.87 -4.26
C GLN A 217 7.40 -12.10 -3.34
N GLY A 218 7.49 -11.74 -2.06
CA GLY A 218 6.35 -11.83 -1.11
C GLY A 218 5.14 -10.97 -1.47
N VAL A 219 5.32 -10.01 -2.40
CA VAL A 219 4.26 -9.20 -3.01
C VAL A 219 4.20 -9.37 -4.54
N GLY A 220 4.76 -10.47 -5.09
CA GLY A 220 4.81 -10.75 -6.52
C GLY A 220 5.82 -9.90 -7.31
N GLY A 221 6.73 -9.23 -6.61
CA GLY A 221 7.60 -8.18 -7.16
C GLY A 221 6.94 -6.80 -7.16
N THR A 222 7.71 -5.79 -7.55
CA THR A 222 7.33 -4.37 -7.45
C THR A 222 7.61 -3.62 -8.76
N HIS A 223 6.85 -2.55 -9.01
CA HIS A 223 7.10 -1.61 -10.12
C HIS A 223 7.94 -0.40 -9.69
N VAL A 224 8.36 -0.37 -8.43
CA VAL A 224 9.50 0.42 -7.96
C VAL A 224 10.48 -0.55 -7.29
N MET A 225 11.71 -0.60 -7.80
CA MET A 225 12.75 -1.53 -7.35
C MET A 225 13.97 -0.74 -6.89
N TYR A 226 14.82 -1.34 -6.06
CA TYR A 226 16.09 -0.74 -5.65
C TYR A 226 17.30 -1.56 -6.09
N VAL A 227 18.38 -0.90 -6.46
CA VAL A 227 19.72 -1.51 -6.36
C VAL A 227 20.30 -1.10 -5.02
N LEU A 228 20.76 -2.07 -4.23
CA LEU A 228 21.32 -1.87 -2.89
C LEU A 228 22.77 -2.37 -2.85
N HIS A 229 23.62 -1.72 -2.06
CA HIS A 229 24.96 -2.21 -1.72
C HIS A 229 24.90 -3.46 -0.83
N HIS A 230 23.94 -3.46 0.10
CA HIS A 230 23.71 -4.48 1.13
C HIS A 230 22.32 -5.07 0.97
N ALA A 231 22.09 -5.81 -0.12
CA ALA A 231 20.79 -6.39 -0.42
C ALA A 231 20.44 -7.56 0.50
N ASP A 232 21.42 -8.09 1.24
CA ASP A 232 21.25 -9.06 2.33
C ASP A 232 20.60 -8.45 3.57
N LYS A 233 20.74 -7.13 3.77
CA LYS A 233 20.17 -6.39 4.91
C LYS A 233 19.44 -5.11 4.47
N PRO A 234 18.31 -5.22 3.73
CA PRO A 234 17.50 -4.06 3.34
C PRO A 234 17.15 -3.15 4.53
N SER A 235 16.92 -3.71 5.72
CA SER A 235 16.60 -2.96 6.93
C SER A 235 17.62 -1.88 7.33
N LEU A 236 18.88 -1.97 6.89
CA LEU A 236 19.88 -0.91 7.06
C LEU A 236 19.47 0.41 6.39
N TYR A 237 18.70 0.33 5.30
CA TYR A 237 18.22 1.49 4.55
C TYR A 237 16.98 2.10 5.21
N HIS A 238 17.11 2.53 6.46
CA HIS A 238 16.03 3.14 7.25
C HIS A 238 14.78 2.24 7.29
N GLY A 239 14.95 0.99 7.73
CA GLY A 239 13.84 0.07 7.98
C GLY A 239 13.11 -0.46 6.74
N LEU A 240 13.75 -0.47 5.56
CA LEU A 240 13.18 -1.17 4.39
C LEU A 240 12.97 -2.65 4.74
N PRO A 241 11.77 -3.24 4.60
CA PRO A 241 11.52 -4.60 5.07
C PRO A 241 12.38 -5.64 4.34
N ASP A 242 12.93 -6.63 5.05
CA ASP A 242 13.82 -7.63 4.41
C ASP A 242 13.04 -8.61 3.52
N ASN A 243 11.85 -9.06 3.95
CA ASN A 243 10.99 -9.97 3.18
C ASN A 243 9.50 -9.59 3.30
N PRO A 244 9.07 -8.47 2.68
CA PRO A 244 7.71 -7.99 2.81
C PRO A 244 6.72 -8.90 2.11
N SER A 245 5.61 -9.18 2.79
CA SER A 245 4.46 -9.87 2.21
C SER A 245 3.17 -9.34 2.83
N ILE A 246 2.04 -9.57 2.17
CA ILE A 246 0.74 -9.22 2.76
C ILE A 246 0.52 -10.08 4.02
N SER A 247 0.23 -9.42 5.14
CA SER A 247 0.01 -10.07 6.44
C SER A 247 -0.93 -11.28 6.34
N PRO A 248 -0.59 -12.43 6.95
CA PRO A 248 -1.45 -13.62 6.97
C PRO A 248 -2.85 -13.33 7.51
N MET A 249 -2.96 -12.45 8.52
CA MET A 249 -4.24 -12.04 9.08
C MET A 249 -5.11 -11.29 8.08
N VAL A 250 -4.51 -10.40 7.28
CA VAL A 250 -5.23 -9.70 6.20
C VAL A 250 -5.69 -10.69 5.13
N LYS A 251 -4.83 -11.65 4.76
CA LYS A 251 -5.19 -12.73 3.81
C LYS A 251 -6.35 -13.58 4.31
N LEU A 252 -6.34 -13.96 5.60
CA LEU A 252 -7.40 -14.75 6.23
C LEU A 252 -8.72 -13.99 6.24
N TRP A 253 -8.71 -12.75 6.77
CA TRP A 253 -9.89 -11.91 6.91
C TRP A 253 -10.52 -11.53 5.57
N LYS A 254 -9.70 -11.18 4.58
CA LYS A 254 -10.20 -10.82 3.24
C LYS A 254 -10.44 -12.00 2.32
N GLY A 255 -9.92 -13.18 2.67
CA GLY A 255 -10.08 -14.45 1.95
C GLY A 255 -11.22 -15.29 2.54
N ILE A 256 -10.88 -16.49 3.03
CA ILE A 256 -11.83 -17.55 3.41
C ILE A 256 -12.79 -17.18 4.54
N ALA A 257 -12.44 -16.20 5.40
CA ALA A 257 -13.33 -15.77 6.46
C ALA A 257 -14.67 -15.21 5.93
N LYS A 258 -14.67 -14.54 4.76
CA LYS A 258 -15.89 -14.00 4.14
C LYS A 258 -16.89 -15.08 3.73
N PRO A 259 -16.54 -16.08 2.89
CA PRO A 259 -17.49 -17.12 2.51
C PRO A 259 -17.91 -17.99 3.71
N LEU A 260 -17.01 -18.22 4.68
CA LEU A 260 -17.37 -18.93 5.91
C LEU A 260 -18.39 -18.15 6.75
N ALA A 261 -18.24 -16.83 6.89
CA ALA A 261 -19.22 -16.00 7.58
C ALA A 261 -20.58 -16.01 6.88
N VAL A 262 -20.60 -15.92 5.55
CA VAL A 262 -21.85 -16.03 4.76
C VAL A 262 -22.51 -17.40 4.94
N ALA A 263 -21.72 -18.48 4.88
CA ALA A 263 -22.20 -19.83 5.12
C ALA A 263 -22.76 -20.00 6.54
N GLY A 264 -22.09 -19.40 7.55
CA GLY A 264 -22.56 -19.38 8.93
C GLY A 264 -23.89 -18.65 9.09
N ILE A 265 -24.06 -17.48 8.47
CA ILE A 265 -25.33 -16.75 8.47
C ILE A 265 -26.44 -17.58 7.81
N ALA A 266 -26.17 -18.20 6.67
CA ALA A 266 -27.13 -19.06 5.98
C ALA A 266 -27.52 -20.29 6.84
N LEU A 267 -26.54 -20.92 7.49
CA LEU A 267 -26.79 -22.04 8.40
C LEU A 267 -27.64 -21.61 9.60
N SER A 268 -27.33 -20.47 10.22
CA SER A 268 -28.12 -19.93 11.34
C SER A 268 -29.56 -19.64 10.93
N ALA A 269 -29.78 -19.08 9.73
CA ALA A 269 -31.12 -18.85 9.20
C ALA A 269 -31.89 -20.17 8.98
N LEU A 270 -31.22 -21.20 8.43
CA LEU A 270 -31.81 -22.53 8.25
C LEU A 270 -32.17 -23.18 9.60
N VAL A 271 -31.24 -23.16 10.56
CA VAL A 271 -31.47 -23.69 11.91
C VAL A 271 -32.62 -22.95 12.58
N GLY A 272 -32.67 -21.61 12.49
CA GLY A 272 -33.77 -20.80 13.02
C GLY A 272 -35.12 -21.17 12.39
N PHE A 273 -35.17 -21.35 11.07
CA PHE A 273 -36.39 -21.79 10.36
C PHE A 273 -36.85 -23.17 10.82
N PHE A 274 -35.95 -24.15 10.92
CA PHE A 274 -36.29 -25.49 11.39
C PHE A 274 -36.64 -25.53 12.88
N HIS A 275 -35.99 -24.72 13.71
CA HIS A 275 -36.34 -24.58 15.12
C HIS A 275 -37.76 -24.00 15.27
N TYR A 276 -38.04 -22.90 14.57
CA TYR A 276 -39.35 -22.26 14.60
C TYR A 276 -40.47 -23.18 14.11
N THR A 277 -40.28 -23.91 13.01
CA THR A 277 -41.29 -24.81 12.46
C THR A 277 -41.53 -26.07 13.30
N ARG A 278 -40.55 -26.53 14.09
CA ARG A 278 -40.63 -27.80 14.82
C ARG A 278 -40.91 -27.63 16.32
N VAL A 279 -40.34 -26.60 16.94
CA VAL A 279 -40.50 -26.28 18.37
C VAL A 279 -41.56 -25.20 18.57
N GLY A 280 -41.72 -24.29 17.61
CA GLY A 280 -42.62 -23.15 17.73
C GLY A 280 -41.94 -21.89 18.28
N PRO A 281 -42.66 -20.76 18.35
CA PRO A 281 -42.21 -19.58 19.06
C PRO A 281 -42.11 -19.85 20.57
N ASN A 282 -41.24 -19.12 21.26
CA ASN A 282 -41.36 -19.04 22.72
C ASN A 282 -42.64 -18.24 23.03
N GLU A 283 -43.58 -18.90 23.70
CA GLU A 283 -44.76 -18.26 24.26
C GLU A 283 -44.46 -17.88 25.71
N VAL A 284 -44.86 -16.67 26.10
CA VAL A 284 -44.78 -16.23 27.50
C VAL A 284 -45.94 -16.88 28.23
N THR A 285 -45.63 -17.60 29.31
CA THR A 285 -46.65 -18.19 30.16
C THR A 285 -47.35 -17.13 31.00
N ASP A 286 -48.60 -17.35 31.40
CA ASP A 286 -49.36 -16.42 32.26
C ASP A 286 -48.61 -16.10 33.57
N ASP A 287 -47.87 -17.09 34.11
CA ASP A 287 -47.05 -16.94 35.30
C ASP A 287 -45.84 -16.01 35.08
N GLU A 288 -45.20 -16.08 33.91
CA GLU A 288 -44.10 -15.17 33.53
C GLU A 288 -44.62 -13.75 33.31
N GLU A 289 -45.82 -13.59 32.73
CA GLU A 289 -46.43 -12.28 32.57
C GLU A 289 -46.84 -11.67 33.91
N ALA A 290 -47.36 -12.48 34.84
CA ALA A 290 -47.67 -12.07 36.20
C ALA A 290 -46.40 -11.65 36.96
N ALA A 291 -45.33 -12.45 36.88
CA ALA A 291 -44.04 -12.13 37.49
C ALA A 291 -43.45 -10.81 36.94
N ALA A 292 -43.52 -10.59 35.63
CA ALA A 292 -43.07 -9.34 35.01
C ALA A 292 -43.89 -8.12 35.47
N ARG A 293 -45.21 -8.28 35.66
CA ARG A 293 -46.09 -7.22 36.18
C ARG A 293 -45.78 -6.89 37.64
N ASP A 294 -45.51 -7.91 38.46
CA ASP A 294 -45.15 -7.73 39.87
C ASP A 294 -43.77 -7.06 40.02
N GLU A 295 -42.80 -7.42 39.18
CA GLU A 295 -41.49 -6.78 39.15
C GLU A 295 -41.60 -5.31 38.70
N ALA A 296 -42.38 -5.03 37.65
CA ALA A 296 -42.64 -3.67 37.21
C ALA A 296 -43.35 -2.82 38.28
N ARG A 297 -44.18 -3.44 39.13
CA ARG A 297 -44.82 -2.79 40.28
C ARG A 297 -43.80 -2.45 41.37
N ARG A 298 -42.94 -3.41 41.75
CA ARG A 298 -41.86 -3.20 42.72
C ARG A 298 -40.92 -2.07 42.32
N ILE A 299 -40.48 -2.04 41.06
CA ILE A 299 -39.59 -0.98 40.56
C ILE A 299 -40.23 0.41 40.67
N LYS A 300 -41.54 0.52 40.45
CA LYS A 300 -42.27 1.79 40.60
C LYS A 300 -42.45 2.21 42.06
N GLU A 301 -42.56 1.24 42.96
CA GLU A 301 -42.65 1.50 44.40
C GLU A 301 -41.30 1.91 44.99
N ASP A 302 -40.20 1.27 44.55
CA ASP A 302 -38.82 1.60 44.96
C ASP A 302 -38.32 2.97 44.42
N ALA A 303 -38.95 3.49 43.36
CA ALA A 303 -38.61 4.78 42.75
C ALA A 303 -39.34 5.99 43.39
N LYS A 304 -40.21 5.76 44.37
CA LYS A 304 -41.03 6.77 45.06
C LYS A 304 -40.50 7.09 46.45
#